data_AF-R4YVE4-F1
#
_entry.id   AF-R4YVE4-F1
#
_cell.length_a   1.000
_cell.length_b   1.000
_cell.length_c   1.000
_cell.angle_alpha   90.00
_cell.angle_beta   90.00
_cell.angle_gamma   90.00
#
_symmetry.space_group_name_H-M   'P 1'
#
loop_
_entity.id
_entity.type
_entity.pdbx_description
1 polymer ?
#
loop_
_entity_poly.entity_id
_entity_poly.type
_entity_poly.pdbx_seq_one_letter_code
_entity_poly.pdbx_strand_id
1 'polypeptide(L)'
;MRGNPLLGIQYFGRGFSLLSNKGLKRFVAFPILINALLMTALIYFGGGWLVDQIKWVVDWFPSWLSWLTWIITPVAALTLISVTLYFFSAVLNLVASPLNGLLSEAVETKITGEKMPDEPMSQLASRTFQRELQKLGYFIPRYLGLLVISFIPVVNFVSPVLWFVFGAWVLTLQFLDYSLDNNGHSFADLHKALKLQPLTTLGFGFVVAVSFMVPIVNLFVMPAAVCGATLYWCEQIKAEFKPA
;
A
#
# COMPACT_ATOMS: atom_id res chain seq x y z
N MET A 1 -8.90 23.21 10.44
CA MET A 1 -8.92 22.09 9.46
C MET A 1 -10.17 21.26 9.72
N ARG A 2 -10.83 20.71 8.69
CA ARG A 2 -12.06 19.91 8.86
C ARG A 2 -11.73 18.46 9.27
N GLY A 3 -12.62 17.83 10.02
CA GLY A 3 -12.47 16.45 10.50
C GLY A 3 -11.85 16.31 11.90
N ASN A 4 -11.75 15.07 12.39
CA ASN A 4 -11.18 14.73 13.70
C ASN A 4 -10.19 13.57 13.52
N PRO A 5 -8.91 13.71 13.91
CA PRO A 5 -7.93 12.63 13.75
C PRO A 5 -8.32 11.37 14.53
N LEU A 6 -8.96 11.52 15.69
CA LEU A 6 -9.45 10.38 16.50
C LEU A 6 -10.51 9.57 15.76
N LEU A 7 -11.35 10.23 14.96
CA LEU A 7 -12.37 9.57 14.16
C LEU A 7 -11.73 8.71 13.06
N GLY A 8 -10.63 9.18 12.45
CA GLY A 8 -9.82 8.37 11.53
C GLY A 8 -9.23 7.13 12.21
N ILE A 9 -8.70 7.30 13.44
CA ILE A 9 -8.18 6.19 14.24
C ILE A 9 -9.28 5.16 14.57
N GLN A 10 -10.47 5.64 14.92
CA GLN A 10 -11.62 4.78 15.23
C GLN A 10 -12.05 3.94 14.02
N TYR A 11 -12.04 4.49 12.80
CA TYR A 11 -12.35 3.72 11.59
C TYR A 11 -11.41 2.54 11.37
N PHE A 12 -10.11 2.73 11.61
CA PHE A 12 -9.15 1.64 11.54
C PHE A 12 -9.41 0.55 12.60
N GLY A 13 -9.70 0.95 13.84
CA GLY A 13 -10.07 0.01 14.90
C GLY A 13 -11.36 -0.77 14.60
N ARG A 14 -12.38 -0.10 14.04
CA ARG A 14 -13.60 -0.75 13.55
C ARG A 14 -13.33 -1.69 12.38
N GLY A 15 -12.41 -1.31 11.49
CA GLY A 15 -11.91 -2.16 10.39
C GLY A 15 -11.31 -3.46 10.90
N PHE A 16 -10.50 -3.41 11.96
CA PHE A 16 -9.98 -4.59 12.65
C PHE A 16 -11.10 -5.49 13.21
N SER A 17 -12.10 -4.89 13.88
CA SER A 17 -13.25 -5.64 14.41
C SER A 17 -14.07 -6.32 13.31
N LEU A 18 -14.15 -5.73 12.11
CA LEU A 18 -14.87 -6.31 10.98
C LEU A 18 -14.21 -7.60 10.47
N LEU A 19 -12.88 -7.73 10.57
CA LEU A 19 -12.16 -8.92 10.12
C LEU A 19 -12.61 -10.22 10.81
N SER A 20 -13.09 -10.12 12.06
CA SER A 20 -13.58 -11.27 12.83
C SER A 20 -14.90 -11.83 12.30
N ASN A 21 -15.62 -11.08 11.47
CA ASN A 21 -16.91 -11.50 10.95
C ASN A 21 -16.83 -12.69 9.98
N LYS A 22 -17.83 -13.58 10.06
CA LYS A 22 -18.02 -14.66 9.07
C LYS A 22 -18.18 -14.06 7.67
N GLY A 23 -17.48 -14.62 6.68
CA GLY A 23 -17.46 -14.15 5.29
C GLY A 23 -16.23 -13.32 4.91
N LEU A 24 -15.65 -12.54 5.83
CA LEU A 24 -14.49 -11.68 5.55
C LEU A 24 -13.15 -12.39 5.78
N LYS A 25 -13.11 -13.44 6.61
CA LYS A 25 -11.90 -14.22 6.92
C LYS A 25 -11.19 -14.79 5.69
N ARG A 26 -11.93 -15.13 4.63
CA ARG A 26 -11.34 -15.63 3.37
C ARG A 26 -10.46 -14.59 2.67
N PHE A 27 -10.84 -13.31 2.75
CA PHE A 27 -10.09 -12.20 2.17
C PHE A 27 -8.85 -11.83 2.99
N VAL A 28 -8.74 -12.32 4.22
CA VAL A 28 -7.51 -12.21 5.04
C VAL A 28 -6.59 -13.40 4.79
N ALA A 29 -7.14 -14.62 4.79
CA ALA A 29 -6.36 -15.83 4.63
C ALA A 29 -5.74 -15.96 3.23
N PHE A 30 -6.46 -15.54 2.20
CA PHE A 30 -6.03 -15.72 0.81
C PHE A 30 -4.79 -14.89 0.44
N PRO A 31 -4.69 -13.58 0.74
CA PRO A 31 -3.46 -12.81 0.53
C PRO A 31 -2.24 -13.35 1.29
N ILE A 32 -2.44 -13.80 2.54
CA ILE A 32 -1.36 -14.39 3.36
C ILE A 32 -0.86 -15.68 2.70
N LEU A 33 -1.78 -16.54 2.24
CA LEU A 33 -1.44 -17.80 1.59
C LEU A 33 -0.74 -17.57 0.25
N ILE A 34 -1.23 -16.63 -0.57
CA ILE A 34 -0.57 -16.23 -1.83
C ILE A 34 0.84 -15.69 -1.56
N ASN A 35 1.00 -14.81 -0.57
CA ASN A 35 2.30 -14.26 -0.23
C ASN A 35 3.26 -15.37 0.22
N ALA A 36 2.82 -16.27 1.09
CA ALA A 36 3.64 -17.41 1.54
C ALA A 36 4.05 -18.33 0.37
N LEU A 37 3.14 -18.66 -0.54
CA LEU A 37 3.43 -19.47 -1.72
C LEU A 37 4.42 -18.77 -2.66
N LEU A 38 4.17 -17.51 -2.99
CA LEU A 38 5.01 -16.74 -3.90
C LEU A 38 6.39 -16.46 -3.31
N MET A 39 6.48 -16.22 -2.01
CA MET A 39 7.76 -16.03 -1.30
C MET A 39 8.56 -17.34 -1.29
N THR A 40 7.90 -18.47 -1.02
CA THR A 40 8.54 -19.79 -1.09
C THR A 40 9.07 -20.07 -2.50
N ALA A 41 8.28 -19.75 -3.53
CA ALA A 41 8.72 -19.88 -4.93
C ALA A 41 9.90 -18.94 -5.24
N LEU A 42 9.86 -17.69 -4.79
CA LEU A 42 10.95 -16.72 -4.99
C LEU A 42 12.25 -17.23 -4.35
N ILE A 43 12.19 -17.74 -3.13
CA ILE A 43 13.38 -18.27 -2.44
C ILE A 43 13.91 -19.51 -3.16
N TYR A 44 13.02 -20.45 -3.49
CA TYR A 44 13.40 -21.72 -4.10
C TYR A 44 13.99 -21.56 -5.52
N PHE A 45 13.33 -20.76 -6.37
CA PHE A 45 13.77 -20.56 -7.76
C PHE A 45 14.74 -19.39 -7.93
N GLY A 46 14.58 -18.32 -7.14
CA GLY A 46 15.36 -17.08 -7.26
C GLY A 46 16.63 -17.04 -6.42
N GLY A 47 16.77 -17.90 -5.40
CA GLY A 47 17.95 -17.92 -4.54
C GLY A 47 19.25 -18.21 -5.28
N GLY A 48 19.25 -19.24 -6.15
CA GLY A 48 20.41 -19.57 -6.99
C GLY A 48 20.74 -18.44 -7.96
N TRP A 49 19.73 -17.90 -8.65
CA TRP A 49 19.89 -16.75 -9.55
C TRP A 49 20.50 -15.54 -8.84
N LEU A 50 20.07 -15.23 -7.61
CA LEU A 50 20.63 -14.15 -6.80
C LEU A 50 22.12 -14.36 -6.49
N VAL A 51 22.51 -15.57 -6.12
CA VAL A 51 23.93 -15.91 -5.87
C VAL A 51 24.76 -15.69 -7.13
N ASP A 52 24.26 -16.12 -8.29
CA ASP A 52 24.95 -15.93 -9.57
C ASP A 52 25.06 -14.45 -9.95
N GLN A 53 24.01 -13.65 -9.70
CA GLN A 53 24.06 -12.19 -9.94
C GLN A 53 25.04 -11.48 -9.01
N ILE A 54 25.08 -11.85 -7.72
CA ILE A 54 26.06 -11.29 -6.78
C ILE A 54 27.48 -11.60 -7.26
N LYS A 55 27.73 -12.85 -7.65
CA LYS A 55 29.02 -13.26 -8.20
C LYS A 55 29.37 -12.48 -9.47
N TRP A 56 28.43 -12.34 -10.39
CA TRP A 56 28.63 -11.57 -11.62
C TRP A 56 29.02 -10.11 -11.34
N VAL A 57 28.39 -9.45 -10.36
CA VAL A 57 28.75 -8.10 -9.94
C VAL A 57 30.16 -8.05 -9.35
N VAL A 58 30.54 -9.03 -8.53
CA VAL A 58 31.87 -9.10 -7.93
C VAL A 58 32.95 -9.35 -8.98
N ASP A 59 32.70 -10.27 -9.92
CA ASP A 59 33.62 -10.66 -10.99
C ASP A 59 33.84 -9.54 -12.02
N TRP A 60 32.95 -8.54 -12.08
CA TRP A 60 33.13 -7.34 -12.90
C TRP A 60 34.26 -6.43 -12.42
N PHE A 61 34.70 -6.57 -11.17
CA PHE A 61 35.79 -5.76 -10.62
C PHE A 61 37.17 -6.31 -11.03
N PRO A 62 38.10 -5.44 -11.48
CA PRO A 62 39.47 -5.83 -11.79
C PRO A 62 40.21 -6.48 -10.61
N SER A 63 41.16 -7.37 -10.91
CA SER A 63 41.94 -8.12 -9.89
C SER A 63 42.72 -7.24 -8.91
N TRP A 64 43.14 -6.04 -9.30
CA TRP A 64 43.82 -5.08 -8.41
C TRP A 64 42.90 -4.52 -7.32
N LEU A 65 41.58 -4.64 -7.47
CA LEU A 65 40.55 -4.32 -6.46
C LEU A 65 40.11 -5.54 -5.63
N SER A 66 40.77 -6.70 -5.77
CA SER A 66 40.41 -7.92 -5.02
C SER A 66 40.44 -7.75 -3.50
N TRP A 67 41.25 -6.82 -2.99
CA TRP A 67 41.26 -6.45 -1.57
C TRP A 67 39.95 -5.80 -1.09
N LEU A 68 39.12 -5.29 -2.01
CA LEU A 68 37.82 -4.69 -1.75
C LEU A 68 36.67 -5.70 -1.83
N THR A 69 36.92 -6.92 -2.31
CA THR A 69 35.89 -7.96 -2.51
C THR A 69 35.11 -8.29 -1.24
N TRP A 70 35.76 -8.25 -0.07
CA TRP A 70 35.08 -8.46 1.21
C TRP A 70 34.07 -7.36 1.56
N ILE A 71 34.19 -6.15 0.99
CA ILE A 71 33.21 -5.04 1.10
C ILE A 71 32.20 -5.10 -0.03
N ILE A 72 32.66 -5.32 -1.27
CA ILE A 72 31.79 -5.34 -2.46
C ILE A 72 30.76 -6.45 -2.34
N THR A 73 31.16 -7.64 -1.88
CA THR A 73 30.25 -8.80 -1.77
C THR A 73 29.03 -8.53 -0.88
N PRO A 74 29.15 -8.08 0.38
CA PRO A 74 27.98 -7.78 1.21
C PRO A 74 27.17 -6.57 0.69
N VAL A 75 27.82 -5.57 0.09
CA VAL A 75 27.11 -4.42 -0.51
C VAL A 75 26.28 -4.85 -1.72
N ALA A 76 26.86 -5.66 -2.62
CA ALA A 76 26.18 -6.21 -3.77
C ALA A 76 25.04 -7.13 -3.35
N ALA A 77 25.28 -8.01 -2.36
CA ALA A 77 24.26 -8.89 -1.80
C ALA A 77 23.10 -8.09 -1.20
N LEU A 78 23.38 -7.12 -0.32
CA LEU A 78 22.36 -6.29 0.29
C LEU A 78 21.55 -5.52 -0.76
N THR A 79 22.23 -4.96 -1.76
CA THR A 79 21.58 -4.18 -2.83
C THR A 79 20.69 -5.06 -3.69
N LEU A 80 21.21 -6.19 -4.20
CA LEU A 80 20.45 -7.10 -5.07
C LEU A 80 19.29 -7.74 -4.32
N ILE A 81 19.51 -8.22 -3.10
CA ILE A 81 18.44 -8.77 -2.25
C ILE A 81 17.37 -7.70 -2.02
N SER A 82 17.75 -6.47 -1.68
CA SER A 82 16.79 -5.38 -1.48
C SER A 82 15.99 -5.10 -2.75
N VAL A 83 16.65 -4.93 -3.90
CA VAL A 83 15.99 -4.68 -5.19
C VAL A 83 15.01 -5.82 -5.52
N THR A 84 15.42 -7.08 -5.37
CA THR A 84 14.57 -8.24 -5.61
C THR A 84 13.37 -8.27 -4.66
N LEU A 85 13.56 -8.02 -3.36
CA LEU A 85 12.47 -7.99 -2.38
C LEU A 85 11.49 -6.84 -2.65
N TYR A 86 11.96 -5.65 -3.02
CA TYR A 86 11.11 -4.52 -3.37
C TYR A 86 10.34 -4.76 -4.67
N PHE A 87 11.00 -5.31 -5.69
CA PHE A 87 10.35 -5.68 -6.95
C PHE A 87 9.26 -6.73 -6.71
N PHE A 88 9.57 -7.78 -5.95
CA PHE A 88 8.61 -8.80 -5.57
C PHE A 88 7.43 -8.23 -4.78
N SER A 89 7.70 -7.33 -3.82
CA SER A 89 6.66 -6.64 -3.06
C SER A 89 5.75 -5.79 -3.95
N ALA A 90 6.30 -5.13 -4.97
CA ALA A 90 5.52 -4.39 -5.95
C ALA A 90 4.61 -5.33 -6.75
N VAL A 91 5.12 -6.47 -7.22
CA VAL A 91 4.33 -7.49 -7.92
C VAL A 91 3.21 -8.03 -7.02
N LEU A 92 3.51 -8.36 -5.77
CA LEU A 92 2.52 -8.81 -4.80
C LEU A 92 1.42 -7.77 -4.58
N ASN A 93 1.76 -6.50 -4.44
CA ASN A 93 0.77 -5.43 -4.29
C ASN A 93 -0.13 -5.31 -5.52
N LEU A 94 0.42 -5.45 -6.73
CA LEU A 94 -0.38 -5.45 -7.97
C LEU A 94 -1.35 -6.64 -8.01
N VAL A 95 -0.90 -7.83 -7.60
CA VAL A 95 -1.74 -9.05 -7.52
C VAL A 95 -2.80 -8.94 -6.41
N ALA A 96 -2.45 -8.30 -5.28
CA ALA A 96 -3.35 -8.09 -4.16
C ALA A 96 -4.40 -7.01 -4.41
N SER A 97 -4.13 -6.07 -5.33
CA SER A 97 -5.01 -4.92 -5.53
C SER A 97 -6.45 -5.29 -5.91
N PRO A 98 -6.71 -6.22 -6.86
CA PRO A 98 -8.08 -6.68 -7.15
C PRO A 98 -8.75 -7.36 -5.95
N LEU A 99 -8.00 -8.11 -5.14
CA LEU A 99 -8.52 -8.76 -3.93
C LEU A 99 -8.95 -7.73 -2.87
N ASN A 100 -8.20 -6.63 -2.75
CA ASN A 100 -8.55 -5.51 -1.88
C ASN A 100 -9.80 -4.77 -2.39
N GLY A 101 -9.97 -4.64 -3.71
CA GLY A 101 -11.22 -4.14 -4.31
C GLY A 101 -12.43 -5.00 -3.94
N LEU A 102 -12.33 -6.33 -4.09
CA LEU A 102 -13.39 -7.27 -3.71
C LEU A 102 -13.68 -7.27 -2.20
N LEU A 103 -12.65 -7.09 -1.37
CA LEU A 103 -12.83 -6.94 0.07
C LEU A 103 -13.60 -5.65 0.40
N SER A 104 -13.24 -4.53 -0.23
CA SER A 104 -13.96 -3.26 -0.07
C SER A 104 -15.42 -3.40 -0.50
N GLU A 105 -15.70 -4.02 -1.64
CA GLU A 105 -17.06 -4.30 -2.11
C GLU A 105 -17.84 -5.14 -1.09
N ALA A 106 -17.26 -6.25 -0.62
CA ALA A 106 -17.93 -7.12 0.35
C ALA A 106 -18.22 -6.42 1.68
N VAL A 107 -17.35 -5.50 2.10
CA VAL A 107 -17.56 -4.67 3.30
C VAL A 107 -18.66 -3.64 3.04
N GLU A 108 -18.64 -2.95 1.89
CA GLU A 108 -19.65 -1.95 1.54
C GLU A 108 -21.04 -2.58 1.44
N THR A 109 -21.21 -3.67 0.70
CA THR A 109 -22.48 -4.40 0.60
C THR A 109 -23.00 -4.86 1.96
N LYS A 110 -22.10 -5.21 2.89
CA LYS A 110 -22.49 -5.60 4.24
C LYS A 110 -23.00 -4.41 5.09
N ILE A 111 -22.51 -3.20 4.83
CA ILE A 111 -22.88 -1.99 5.56
C ILE A 111 -24.13 -1.34 4.96
N THR A 112 -24.18 -1.21 3.63
CA THR A 112 -25.25 -0.50 2.92
C THR A 112 -26.42 -1.39 2.56
N GLY A 113 -26.20 -2.71 2.46
CA GLY A 113 -27.17 -3.66 1.90
C GLY A 113 -27.28 -3.61 0.38
N GLU A 114 -26.54 -2.72 -0.28
CA GLU A 114 -26.54 -2.58 -1.73
C GLU A 114 -25.49 -3.50 -2.36
N LYS A 115 -25.94 -4.38 -3.25
CA LYS A 115 -25.03 -5.24 -4.02
C LYS A 115 -24.50 -4.45 -5.21
N MET A 116 -23.17 -4.42 -5.37
CA MET A 116 -22.56 -3.84 -6.57
C MET A 116 -22.82 -4.74 -7.80
N PRO A 117 -22.82 -4.16 -9.01
CA PRO A 117 -22.93 -4.94 -10.24
C PRO A 117 -21.79 -5.95 -10.35
N ASP A 118 -22.11 -7.20 -10.73
CA ASP A 118 -21.08 -8.23 -10.89
C ASP A 118 -20.16 -7.87 -12.08
N GLU A 119 -18.89 -7.56 -11.79
CA GLU A 119 -17.86 -7.23 -12.79
C GLU A 119 -16.97 -8.47 -13.06
N PRO A 120 -16.65 -8.79 -14.34
CA PRO A 120 -15.74 -9.89 -14.62
C PRO A 120 -14.32 -9.59 -14.12
N MET A 121 -13.67 -10.59 -13.53
CA MET A 121 -12.35 -10.46 -12.88
C MET A 121 -11.28 -9.83 -13.78
N SER A 122 -11.33 -10.04 -15.09
CA SER A 122 -10.38 -9.45 -16.03
C SER A 122 -10.57 -7.94 -16.19
N GLN A 123 -11.80 -7.44 -16.18
CA GLN A 123 -12.10 -6.00 -16.22
C GLN A 123 -11.70 -5.35 -14.90
N LEU A 124 -12.05 -5.98 -13.77
CA LEU A 124 -11.65 -5.54 -12.44
C LEU A 124 -10.12 -5.44 -12.33
N ALA A 125 -9.39 -6.47 -12.77
CA ALA A 125 -7.93 -6.49 -12.73
C ALA A 125 -7.32 -5.37 -13.59
N SER A 126 -7.84 -5.15 -14.80
CA SER A 126 -7.36 -4.09 -15.70
C SER A 126 -7.62 -2.70 -15.11
N ARG A 127 -8.85 -2.43 -14.63
CA ARG A 127 -9.21 -1.16 -13.99
C ARG A 127 -8.33 -0.89 -12.78
N THR A 128 -8.24 -1.86 -11.87
CA THR A 128 -7.47 -1.73 -10.64
C THR A 128 -5.98 -1.53 -10.93
N PHE A 129 -5.45 -2.21 -11.95
CA PHE A 129 -4.06 -2.02 -12.38
C PHE A 129 -3.79 -0.61 -12.90
N GLN A 130 -4.66 -0.08 -13.78
CA GLN A 130 -4.56 1.31 -14.24
C GLN A 130 -4.65 2.30 -13.08
N ARG A 131 -5.50 2.02 -12.10
CA ARG A 131 -5.65 2.82 -10.89
C ARG A 131 -4.38 2.84 -10.06
N GLU A 132 -3.73 1.69 -9.84
CA GLU A 132 -2.43 1.62 -9.17
C GLU A 132 -1.35 2.42 -9.91
N LEU A 133 -1.31 2.37 -11.24
CA LEU A 133 -0.37 3.18 -12.03
C LEU A 133 -0.60 4.69 -11.84
N GLN A 134 -1.86 5.13 -11.73
CA GLN A 134 -2.18 6.53 -11.41
C GLN A 134 -1.69 6.92 -10.01
N LYS A 135 -1.79 6.03 -9.02
CA LYS A 135 -1.21 6.23 -7.68
C LYS A 135 0.31 6.36 -7.76
N LEU A 136 1.00 5.48 -8.50
CA LEU A 136 2.45 5.58 -8.73
C LEU A 136 2.80 6.96 -9.30
N GLY A 137 2.11 7.38 -10.36
CA GLY A 137 2.31 8.69 -10.99
C GLY A 137 2.03 9.87 -10.05
N TYR A 138 1.16 9.70 -9.06
CA TYR A 138 0.92 10.70 -8.02
C TYR A 138 2.06 10.77 -6.99
N PHE A 139 2.48 9.64 -6.42
CA PHE A 139 3.39 9.67 -5.28
C PHE A 139 4.87 9.74 -5.67
N ILE A 140 5.29 9.17 -6.80
CA ILE A 140 6.70 9.17 -7.24
C ILE A 140 7.26 10.60 -7.33
N PRO A 141 6.67 11.53 -8.10
CA PRO A 141 7.23 12.88 -8.21
C PRO A 141 7.22 13.63 -6.87
N ARG A 142 6.27 13.34 -5.98
CA ARG A 142 6.16 13.99 -4.67
C ARG A 142 7.21 13.46 -3.69
N TYR A 143 7.43 12.15 -3.65
CA TYR A 143 8.52 11.56 -2.87
C TYR A 143 9.89 11.98 -3.39
N LEU A 144 10.06 12.12 -4.72
CA LEU A 144 11.28 12.71 -5.28
C LEU A 144 11.46 14.17 -4.86
N GLY A 145 10.40 14.97 -4.85
CA GLY A 145 10.44 16.34 -4.31
C GLY A 145 10.83 16.38 -2.83
N LEU A 146 10.24 15.51 -2.01
CA LEU A 146 10.59 15.38 -0.59
C LEU A 146 12.03 14.90 -0.38
N LEU A 147 12.51 14.00 -1.24
CA LEU A 147 13.90 13.56 -1.24
C LEU A 147 14.84 14.74 -1.50
N VAL A 148 14.57 15.55 -2.54
CA VAL A 148 15.35 16.77 -2.83
C VAL A 148 15.33 17.73 -1.64
N ILE A 149 14.16 17.99 -1.03
CA ILE A 149 14.04 18.85 0.16
C ILE A 149 14.89 18.31 1.32
N SER A 150 15.01 17.00 1.46
CA SER A 150 15.83 16.34 2.50
C SER A 150 17.33 16.58 2.34
N PHE A 151 17.81 16.94 1.14
CA PHE A 151 19.20 17.30 0.89
C PHE A 151 19.49 18.80 1.05
N ILE A 152 18.47 19.65 1.21
CA ILE A 152 18.66 21.10 1.39
C ILE A 152 19.01 21.37 2.86
N PRO A 153 20.22 21.87 3.18
CA PRO A 153 20.59 22.22 4.56
C PRO A 153 19.61 23.24 5.15
N VAL A 154 19.38 23.18 6.46
CA VAL A 154 18.40 24.03 7.21
C VAL A 154 16.94 23.66 6.96
N VAL A 155 16.54 23.36 5.71
CA VAL A 155 15.16 22.91 5.41
C VAL A 155 14.96 21.43 5.76
N ASN A 156 16.04 20.63 5.71
CA ASN A 156 16.05 19.21 6.04
C ASN A 156 15.50 18.87 7.45
N PHE A 157 15.52 19.82 8.40
CA PHE A 157 14.93 19.63 9.73
C PHE A 157 13.41 19.37 9.69
N VAL A 158 12.70 19.91 8.69
CA VAL A 158 11.25 19.72 8.52
C VAL A 158 10.94 18.47 7.70
N SER A 159 11.92 17.94 6.95
CA SER A 159 11.73 16.81 6.04
C SER A 159 11.13 15.57 6.70
N PRO A 160 11.58 15.08 7.89
CA PRO A 160 10.97 13.91 8.52
C PRO A 160 9.47 14.09 8.78
N VAL A 161 9.05 15.30 9.18
CA VAL A 161 7.63 15.63 9.39
C VAL A 161 6.87 15.60 8.07
N LEU A 162 7.43 16.16 6.99
CA LEU A 162 6.81 16.14 5.67
C LEU A 162 6.69 14.72 5.09
N TRP A 163 7.74 13.91 5.22
CA TRP A 163 7.72 12.50 4.86
C TRP A 163 6.61 11.75 5.58
N PHE A 164 6.47 12.00 6.87
CA PHE A 164 5.47 11.33 7.69
C PHE A 164 4.04 11.78 7.37
N VAL A 165 3.80 13.09 7.26
CA VAL A 165 2.48 13.65 6.90
C VAL A 165 2.07 13.18 5.50
N PHE A 166 2.99 13.22 4.53
CA PHE A 166 2.70 12.75 3.19
C PHE A 166 2.53 11.23 3.14
N GLY A 167 3.32 10.46 3.90
CA GLY A 167 3.17 9.01 4.03
C GLY A 167 1.80 8.63 4.59
N ALA A 168 1.35 9.28 5.67
CA ALA A 168 0.01 9.09 6.22
C ALA A 168 -1.07 9.44 5.17
N TRP A 169 -0.91 10.55 4.46
CA TRP A 169 -1.84 10.92 3.38
C TRP A 169 -1.91 9.86 2.28
N VAL A 170 -0.77 9.36 1.82
CA VAL A 170 -0.67 8.32 0.78
C VAL A 170 -1.29 7.01 1.25
N LEU A 171 -1.14 6.62 2.51
CA LEU A 171 -1.79 5.43 3.04
C LEU A 171 -3.30 5.54 3.01
N THR A 172 -3.87 6.66 3.46
CA THR A 172 -5.33 6.86 3.36
C THR A 172 -5.79 6.89 1.91
N LEU A 173 -5.04 7.55 1.03
CA LEU A 173 -5.28 7.54 -0.42
C LEU A 173 -5.33 6.11 -0.94
N GLN A 174 -4.34 5.27 -0.63
CA GLN A 174 -4.25 3.90 -1.10
C GLN A 174 -5.50 3.08 -0.75
N PHE A 175 -5.93 3.14 0.52
CA PHE A 175 -7.01 2.29 1.02
C PHE A 175 -8.40 2.84 0.72
N LEU A 176 -8.59 4.16 0.78
CA LEU A 176 -9.86 4.79 0.46
C LEU A 176 -10.22 4.66 -1.02
N ASP A 177 -9.20 4.63 -1.88
CA ASP A 177 -9.39 4.51 -3.32
C ASP A 177 -10.09 3.23 -3.75
N TYR A 178 -9.95 2.12 -3.01
CA TYR A 178 -10.67 0.88 -3.33
C TYR A 178 -12.20 1.10 -3.35
N SER A 179 -12.73 1.84 -2.39
CA SER A 179 -14.18 2.12 -2.34
C SER A 179 -14.60 3.12 -3.42
N LEU A 180 -13.78 4.14 -3.70
CA LEU A 180 -14.07 5.08 -4.79
C LEU A 180 -14.02 4.42 -6.17
N ASP A 181 -13.00 3.60 -6.44
CA ASP A 181 -12.82 2.93 -7.72
C ASP A 181 -13.95 1.93 -7.99
N ASN A 182 -14.38 1.19 -6.95
CA ASN A 182 -15.54 0.30 -7.03
C ASN A 182 -16.84 1.07 -7.36
N ASN A 183 -17.00 2.28 -6.84
CA ASN A 183 -18.14 3.16 -7.13
C ASN A 183 -17.95 3.99 -8.43
N GLY A 184 -16.91 3.71 -9.23
CA GLY A 184 -16.68 4.37 -10.52
C GLY A 184 -16.18 5.81 -10.44
N HIS A 185 -15.76 6.29 -9.27
CA HIS A 185 -15.27 7.65 -9.09
C HIS A 185 -13.86 7.84 -9.66
N SER A 186 -13.64 9.01 -10.27
CA SER A 186 -12.36 9.34 -10.88
C SER A 186 -11.25 9.54 -9.85
N PHE A 187 -9.99 9.46 -10.27
CA PHE A 187 -8.84 9.77 -9.41
C PHE A 187 -8.83 11.24 -8.94
N ALA A 188 -9.43 12.14 -9.72
CA ALA A 188 -9.63 13.53 -9.29
C ALA A 188 -10.62 13.64 -8.12
N ASP A 189 -11.65 12.78 -8.10
CA ASP A 189 -12.62 12.72 -7.02
C ASP A 189 -12.03 12.15 -5.74
N LEU A 190 -11.09 11.19 -5.84
CA LEU A 190 -10.28 10.74 -4.71
C LEU A 190 -9.54 11.89 -4.03
N HIS A 191 -8.92 12.77 -4.81
CA HIS A 191 -8.23 13.93 -4.24
C HIS A 191 -9.19 14.90 -3.54
N LYS A 192 -10.42 15.05 -4.04
CA LYS A 192 -11.46 15.85 -3.38
C LYS A 192 -11.89 15.18 -2.08
N ALA A 193 -12.16 13.88 -2.12
CA ALA A 193 -12.59 13.07 -0.98
C ALA A 193 -11.62 13.19 0.20
N LEU A 194 -10.31 13.03 -0.05
CA LEU A 194 -9.27 13.15 0.99
C LEU A 194 -9.23 14.56 1.62
N LYS A 195 -9.59 15.60 0.86
CA LYS A 195 -9.60 17.01 1.30
C LYS A 195 -10.89 17.44 1.98
N LEU A 196 -11.96 16.63 1.99
CA LEU A 196 -13.20 16.95 2.70
C LEU A 196 -12.94 17.05 4.22
N GLN A 197 -12.21 16.08 4.76
CA GLN A 197 -11.86 15.99 6.18
C GLN A 197 -10.35 15.67 6.36
N PRO A 198 -9.44 16.61 6.06
CA PRO A 198 -8.00 16.34 6.02
C PRO A 198 -7.43 15.85 7.35
N LEU A 199 -7.98 16.28 8.50
CA LEU A 199 -7.53 15.78 9.81
C LEU A 199 -7.92 14.32 10.03
N THR A 200 -9.14 13.93 9.63
CA THR A 200 -9.59 12.53 9.68
C THR A 200 -8.73 11.67 8.75
N THR A 201 -8.50 12.16 7.52
CA THR A 201 -7.64 11.51 6.52
C THR A 201 -6.23 11.26 7.06
N LEU A 202 -5.59 12.27 7.66
CA LEU A 202 -4.26 12.11 8.25
C LEU A 202 -4.28 11.19 9.47
N GLY A 203 -5.30 11.27 10.33
CA GLY A 203 -5.43 10.40 11.51
C GLY A 203 -5.60 8.92 11.16
N PHE A 204 -6.37 8.62 10.11
CA PHE A 204 -6.50 7.25 9.58
C PHE A 204 -5.16 6.73 9.06
N GLY A 205 -4.50 7.49 8.19
CA GLY A 205 -3.22 7.10 7.61
C GLY A 205 -2.10 6.97 8.64
N PHE A 206 -2.14 7.82 9.68
CA PHE A 206 -1.24 7.76 10.82
C PHE A 206 -1.31 6.43 11.54
N VAL A 207 -2.51 6.00 11.96
CA VAL A 207 -2.64 4.75 12.72
C VAL A 207 -2.30 3.54 11.85
N VAL A 208 -2.62 3.60 10.56
CA VAL A 208 -2.22 2.57 9.59
C VAL A 208 -0.69 2.49 9.49
N ALA A 209 0.01 3.62 9.37
CA ALA A 209 1.47 3.68 9.30
C ALA A 209 2.12 3.08 10.56
N VAL A 210 1.66 3.49 11.74
CA VAL A 210 2.17 2.98 13.02
C VAL A 210 1.89 1.49 13.17
N SER A 211 0.73 1.01 12.71
CA SER A 211 0.39 -0.40 12.78
C SER A 211 1.25 -1.28 11.87
N PHE A 212 1.67 -0.76 10.71
CA PHE A 212 2.63 -1.45 9.83
C PHE A 212 4.00 -1.67 10.47
N MET A 213 4.38 -0.85 11.46
CA MET A 213 5.65 -1.00 12.19
C MET A 213 5.66 -2.20 13.13
N VAL A 214 4.50 -2.72 13.52
CA VAL A 214 4.39 -3.85 14.45
C VAL A 214 4.32 -5.16 13.64
N PRO A 215 5.35 -6.03 13.64
CA PRO A 215 5.45 -7.14 12.68
C PRO A 215 4.27 -8.11 12.68
N ILE A 216 3.77 -8.50 13.85
CA ILE A 216 2.64 -9.45 13.97
C ILE A 216 1.34 -8.79 13.49
N VAL A 217 1.15 -7.51 13.80
CA VAL A 217 -0.05 -6.75 13.42
C VAL A 217 -0.05 -6.48 11.91
N ASN A 218 1.11 -6.21 11.32
CA ASN A 218 1.31 -5.89 9.90
C ASN A 218 0.58 -6.88 8.96
N LEU A 219 0.61 -8.18 9.27
CA LEU A 219 -0.09 -9.23 8.52
C LEU A 219 -1.60 -8.97 8.34
N PHE A 220 -2.22 -8.25 9.28
CA PHE A 220 -3.65 -7.93 9.29
C PHE A 220 -3.92 -6.46 8.99
N VAL A 221 -2.90 -5.60 8.94
CA VAL A 221 -3.09 -4.15 8.72
C VAL A 221 -3.73 -3.88 7.36
N MET A 222 -3.26 -4.54 6.30
CA MET A 222 -3.80 -4.31 4.95
C MET A 222 -5.32 -4.59 4.89
N PRO A 223 -5.83 -5.78 5.25
CA PRO A 223 -7.27 -6.03 5.21
C PRO A 223 -8.06 -5.20 6.24
N ALA A 224 -7.48 -4.88 7.41
CA ALA A 224 -8.12 -4.00 8.39
C ALA A 224 -8.26 -2.56 7.86
N ALA A 225 -7.22 -2.06 7.19
CA ALA A 225 -7.20 -0.75 6.57
C ALA A 225 -8.20 -0.66 5.41
N VAL A 226 -8.31 -1.70 4.57
CA VAL A 226 -9.35 -1.75 3.53
C VAL A 226 -10.73 -1.67 4.18
N CYS A 227 -11.04 -2.53 5.17
CA CYS A 227 -12.33 -2.49 5.87
C CYS A 227 -12.62 -1.12 6.52
N GLY A 228 -11.62 -0.54 7.18
CA GLY A 228 -11.73 0.75 7.86
C GLY A 228 -11.92 1.92 6.89
N ALA A 229 -11.22 1.89 5.75
CA ALA A 229 -11.37 2.90 4.71
C ALA A 229 -12.73 2.81 4.01
N THR A 230 -13.26 1.60 3.81
CA THR A 230 -14.63 1.40 3.30
C THR A 230 -15.68 1.93 4.26
N LEU A 231 -15.52 1.72 5.57
CA LEU A 231 -16.39 2.33 6.58
C LEU A 231 -16.33 3.86 6.52
N TYR A 232 -15.12 4.42 6.44
CA TYR A 232 -14.92 5.87 6.33
C TYR A 232 -15.59 6.43 5.06
N TRP A 233 -15.45 5.73 3.93
CA TRP A 233 -16.16 6.05 2.69
C TRP A 233 -17.67 6.09 2.90
N CYS A 234 -18.27 5.00 3.39
CA CYS A 234 -19.72 4.87 3.51
C CYS A 234 -20.35 5.92 4.43
N GLU A 235 -19.70 6.24 5.56
CA GLU A 235 -20.29 7.07 6.60
C GLU A 235 -19.99 8.57 6.46
N GLN A 236 -18.85 8.94 5.86
CA GLN A 236 -18.39 10.34 5.85
C GLN A 236 -18.23 10.95 4.47
N ILE A 237 -18.04 10.13 3.43
CA ILE A 237 -17.61 10.61 2.12
C ILE A 237 -18.67 10.36 1.05
N LYS A 238 -19.28 9.16 1.02
CA LYS A 238 -20.20 8.73 -0.04
C LYS A 238 -21.33 9.74 -0.30
N ALA A 239 -21.89 10.34 0.75
CA ALA A 239 -22.99 11.31 0.65
C ALA A 239 -22.60 12.64 -0.07
N GLU A 240 -21.31 12.98 -0.13
CA GLU A 240 -20.80 14.19 -0.79
C GLU A 240 -20.56 13.97 -2.29
N PHE A 241 -20.65 12.73 -2.77
CA PHE A 241 -20.48 12.36 -4.17
C PHE A 241 -21.82 11.93 -4.77
N LYS A 242 -22.11 12.38 -5.99
CA LYS A 242 -23.27 11.87 -6.73
C LYS A 242 -23.00 10.42 -7.13
N PRO A 243 -24.01 9.53 -7.10
CA PRO A 243 -23.86 8.19 -7.66
C PRO A 243 -23.42 8.30 -9.12
N ALA A 244 -22.40 7.53 -9.49
CA ALA A 244 -21.83 7.49 -10.83
C ALA A 244 -22.79 6.86 -11.86
#